data_AF-A0A7S4MTW7-F1
#
_entry.id   AF-A0A7S4MTW7-F1
#
_cell.length_a   1.000
_cell.length_b   1.000
_cell.length_c   1.000
_cell.angle_alpha   90.00
_cell.angle_beta   90.00
_cell.angle_gamma   90.00
#
_symmetry.space_group_name_H-M   'P 1'
#
loop_
_entity.id
_entity.type
_entity.pdbx_description
1 polymer ?
#
loop_
_entity_poly.entity_id
_entity_poly.type
_entity_poly.pdbx_seq_one_letter_code
_entity_poly.pdbx_strand_id
1 'polypeptide(L)'
;WVRFPGMNVREETKGQAWRALIVQSYQVTAGGEQHDNPVVSFFVRNNNGGPNVDALLRPPKGVTWMREGDAASIDLYWITLPHKAGHYYGPNAALRVHLQEKPDSWETVLREVRGNDLKVEITGGEVKETYPLIVQSSAGASEVRLDVTGGVGAVPVRFEGLDGGTDQLYNASSEEEDGQ
;
A
#
# COMPACT_ATOMS: atom_id res chain seq x y z
N TRP A 1 5.28 -8.49 1.67
CA TRP A 1 5.28 -7.62 2.87
C TRP A 1 6.09 -8.26 3.97
N VAL A 2 6.66 -7.46 4.88
CA VAL A 2 7.50 -7.90 6.00
C VAL A 2 7.04 -7.18 7.27
N ARG A 3 6.81 -7.95 8.33
CA ARG A 3 6.41 -7.46 9.66
C ARG A 3 7.00 -8.38 10.73
N PHE A 4 7.33 -7.81 11.88
CA PHE A 4 7.79 -8.53 13.07
C PHE A 4 6.74 -8.42 14.18
N PRO A 5 5.72 -9.31 14.25
CA PRO A 5 4.75 -9.30 15.34
C PRO A 5 5.44 -9.59 16.68
N GLY A 6 4.90 -9.06 17.79
CA GLY A 6 5.45 -9.32 19.12
C GLY A 6 6.78 -8.61 19.44
N MET A 7 7.16 -7.58 18.67
CA MET A 7 8.28 -6.71 19.05
C MET A 7 8.03 -6.12 20.44
N ASN A 8 8.92 -6.41 21.39
CA ASN A 8 8.84 -5.92 22.75
C ASN A 8 8.74 -4.40 22.75
N VAL A 9 7.60 -3.91 23.23
CA VAL A 9 7.44 -2.52 23.61
C VAL A 9 8.09 -2.38 24.97
N ARG A 10 9.15 -1.56 25.07
CA ARG A 10 9.91 -1.38 26.31
C ARG A 10 9.06 -0.80 27.46
N GLU A 11 8.06 0.01 27.15
CA GLU A 11 7.10 0.60 28.09
C GLU A 11 5.75 0.74 27.41
N GLU A 12 4.64 0.35 28.05
CA GLU A 12 3.30 0.46 27.45
C GLU A 12 2.75 1.88 27.59
N THR A 13 2.85 2.66 26.51
CA THR A 13 2.34 4.04 26.41
C THR A 13 1.26 4.12 25.33
N LYS A 14 0.29 5.02 25.50
CA LYS A 14 -0.77 5.23 24.50
C LYS A 14 -0.16 5.65 23.14
N GLY A 15 -0.79 5.23 22.05
CA GLY A 15 -0.41 5.66 20.68
C GLY A 15 0.69 4.84 20.02
N GLN A 16 1.07 3.70 20.61
CA GLN A 16 2.04 2.80 20.00
C GLN A 16 1.52 2.08 18.78
N ALA A 17 2.42 1.96 17.80
CA ALA A 17 2.14 1.36 16.53
C ALA A 17 3.33 0.56 16.03
N TRP A 18 3.02 -0.27 15.06
CA TRP A 18 3.88 -1.26 14.46
C TRP A 18 4.19 -0.87 13.03
N ARG A 19 5.42 -1.10 12.62
CA ARG A 19 5.85 -0.81 11.25
C ARG A 19 5.86 -2.07 10.42
N ALA A 20 5.45 -1.95 9.17
CA ALA A 20 5.56 -2.99 8.16
C ALA A 20 6.06 -2.40 6.85
N LEU A 21 6.87 -3.18 6.14
CA LEU A 21 7.32 -2.88 4.79
C LEU A 21 6.48 -3.70 3.81
N ILE A 22 5.83 -3.04 2.86
CA ILE A 22 5.11 -3.70 1.77
C ILE A 22 5.89 -3.43 0.48
N VAL A 23 6.11 -4.47 -0.31
CA VAL A 23 6.67 -4.37 -1.67
C VAL A 23 5.47 -4.52 -2.59
N GLN A 24 5.10 -3.45 -3.29
CA GLN A 24 3.91 -3.41 -4.13
C GLN A 24 4.25 -3.83 -5.56
N SER A 25 5.31 -3.24 -6.11
CA SER A 25 5.88 -3.60 -7.39
C SER A 25 7.38 -3.84 -7.20
N TYR A 26 7.93 -4.76 -7.98
CA TYR A 26 9.34 -5.03 -8.01
C TYR A 26 9.71 -5.50 -9.40
N GLN A 27 10.55 -4.74 -10.09
CA GLN A 27 11.10 -5.10 -11.38
C GLN A 27 12.56 -4.67 -11.41
N VAL A 28 13.46 -5.64 -11.53
CA VAL A 28 14.89 -5.38 -11.65
C VAL A 28 15.42 -6.05 -12.91
N THR A 29 15.95 -5.25 -13.83
CA THR A 29 16.71 -5.74 -14.97
C THR A 29 18.19 -5.72 -14.62
N ALA A 30 18.84 -6.88 -14.57
CA ALA A 30 20.25 -7.01 -14.24
C ALA A 30 20.92 -8.06 -15.13
N GLY A 31 22.03 -7.70 -15.78
CA GLY A 31 22.77 -8.64 -16.63
C GLY A 31 21.98 -9.13 -17.85
N GLY A 32 21.01 -8.35 -18.31
CA GLY A 32 20.12 -8.71 -19.43
C GLY A 32 18.94 -9.61 -19.05
N GLU A 33 18.75 -9.92 -17.76
CA GLU A 33 17.61 -10.69 -17.25
C GLU A 33 16.69 -9.81 -16.40
N GLN A 34 15.38 -10.03 -16.50
CA GLN A 34 14.38 -9.38 -15.66
C GLN A 34 14.05 -10.25 -14.44
N HIS A 35 13.99 -9.62 -13.27
CA HIS A 35 13.67 -10.25 -12.00
C HIS A 35 12.51 -9.53 -11.33
N ASP A 36 11.38 -10.23 -11.18
CA ASP A 36 10.15 -9.67 -10.60
C ASP A 36 9.90 -10.12 -9.14
N ASN A 37 10.80 -10.95 -8.60
CA ASN A 37 10.69 -11.46 -7.24
C ASN A 37 11.69 -10.75 -6.31
N PRO A 38 11.24 -10.03 -5.28
CA PRO A 38 12.14 -9.38 -4.33
C PRO A 38 12.90 -10.42 -3.51
N VAL A 39 14.19 -10.16 -3.28
CA VAL A 39 15.02 -10.95 -2.37
C VAL A 39 15.13 -10.22 -1.04
N VAL A 40 14.76 -10.88 0.06
CA VAL A 40 14.86 -10.30 1.41
C VAL A 40 15.82 -11.13 2.25
N SER A 41 16.70 -10.48 3.00
CA SER A 41 17.56 -11.14 4.00
C SER A 41 17.24 -10.62 5.39
N PHE A 42 17.26 -11.52 6.37
CA PHE A 42 17.02 -11.22 7.77
C PHE A 42 18.29 -11.48 8.58
N PHE A 43 18.72 -10.49 9.35
CA PHE A 43 19.87 -10.62 10.25
C PHE A 43 19.44 -10.36 11.67
N VAL A 44 19.68 -11.30 12.56
CA VAL A 44 19.49 -11.10 14.00
C VAL A 44 20.80 -10.56 14.56
N ARG A 45 20.74 -9.38 15.18
CA ARG A 45 21.85 -8.79 15.93
C ARG A 45 21.47 -8.68 17.40
N ASN A 46 22.43 -8.85 18.29
CA ASN A 46 22.25 -8.43 19.67
C ASN A 46 22.68 -6.98 19.78
N ASN A 47 21.75 -6.07 20.08
CA ASN A 47 22.04 -4.65 20.21
C ASN A 47 21.37 -4.10 21.48
N ASN A 48 22.14 -3.39 22.32
CA ASN A 48 21.66 -2.77 23.56
C ASN A 48 20.80 -3.70 24.44
N GLY A 49 21.28 -4.92 24.69
CA GLY A 49 20.69 -5.85 25.67
C GLY A 49 19.51 -6.69 25.17
N GLY A 50 19.28 -6.78 23.85
CA GLY A 50 18.25 -7.67 23.30
C GLY A 50 18.40 -7.96 21.81
N PRO A 51 17.67 -8.98 21.31
CA PRO A 51 17.67 -9.31 19.89
C PRO A 51 16.99 -8.19 19.08
N ASN A 52 17.66 -7.78 18.01
CA ASN A 52 17.17 -6.88 16.98
C ASN A 52 17.21 -7.60 15.63
N VAL A 53 16.26 -7.31 14.74
CA VAL A 53 16.21 -7.92 13.41
C VAL A 53 16.29 -6.85 12.35
N ASP A 54 17.31 -6.94 11.50
CA ASP A 54 17.39 -6.18 10.26
C ASP A 54 16.68 -6.98 9.14
N ALA A 55 15.78 -6.32 8.40
CA ALA A 55 15.29 -6.82 7.12
C ALA A 55 15.90 -5.96 6.01
N LEU A 56 16.60 -6.59 5.07
CA LEU A 56 17.18 -5.91 3.92
C LEU A 56 16.55 -6.45 2.64
N LEU A 57 16.03 -5.54 1.82
CA LEU A 57 15.80 -5.83 0.40
C LEU A 57 17.16 -5.92 -0.29
N ARG A 58 17.37 -6.98 -1.05
CA ARG A 58 18.65 -7.34 -1.67
C ARG A 58 18.52 -7.36 -3.19
N PRO A 59 19.62 -7.18 -3.92
CA PRO A 59 19.64 -7.46 -5.34
C PRO A 59 19.19 -8.90 -5.65
N PRO A 60 18.72 -9.17 -6.88
CA PRO A 60 18.42 -10.52 -7.33
C PRO A 60 19.58 -11.49 -7.12
N LYS A 61 19.27 -12.77 -6.95
CA LYS A 61 20.28 -13.80 -6.64
C LYS A 61 21.34 -13.84 -7.73
N GLY A 62 22.61 -13.70 -7.35
CA GLY A 62 23.75 -13.68 -8.28
C GLY A 62 24.16 -12.29 -8.77
N VAL A 63 23.30 -11.27 -8.59
CA VAL A 63 23.63 -9.88 -8.88
C VAL A 63 24.40 -9.30 -7.69
N THR A 64 25.66 -8.94 -7.92
CA THR A 64 26.54 -8.35 -6.89
C THR A 64 26.82 -6.86 -7.14
N TRP A 65 26.60 -6.39 -8.36
CA TRP A 65 26.75 -4.99 -8.78
C TRP A 65 25.87 -4.72 -10.01
N MET A 66 25.38 -3.48 -10.15
CA MET A 66 24.60 -3.02 -11.29
C MET A 66 25.53 -2.49 -12.38
N ARG A 67 25.30 -2.90 -13.63
CA ARG A 67 26.05 -2.49 -14.81
C ARG A 67 25.34 -1.35 -15.54
N GLU A 68 26.03 -0.74 -16.50
CA GLU A 68 25.38 0.11 -17.48
C GLU A 68 24.28 -0.68 -18.22
N GLY A 69 23.08 -0.09 -18.32
CA GLY A 69 21.90 -0.73 -18.87
C GLY A 69 21.05 -1.52 -17.87
N ASP A 70 21.55 -1.79 -16.66
CA ASP A 70 20.74 -2.37 -15.59
C ASP A 70 19.81 -1.31 -14.98
N ALA A 71 18.63 -1.73 -14.52
CA ALA A 71 17.61 -0.85 -13.96
C ALA A 71 16.83 -1.54 -12.83
N ALA A 72 16.34 -0.75 -11.87
CA ALA A 72 15.45 -1.23 -10.82
C ALA A 72 14.29 -0.24 -10.65
N SER A 73 13.07 -0.74 -10.74
CA SER A 73 11.83 -0.04 -10.43
C SER A 73 11.13 -0.78 -9.29
N ILE A 74 10.93 -0.12 -8.16
CA ILE A 74 10.42 -0.75 -6.94
C ILE A 74 9.53 0.24 -6.19
N ASP A 75 8.27 -0.13 -5.99
CA ASP A 75 7.34 0.62 -5.16
C ASP A 75 7.22 -0.02 -3.78
N LEU A 76 7.49 0.78 -2.75
CA LEU A 76 7.53 0.34 -1.36
C LEU A 76 6.59 1.18 -0.50
N TYR A 77 5.85 0.52 0.40
CA TYR A 77 5.14 1.20 1.47
C TYR A 77 5.74 0.92 2.83
N TRP A 78 5.90 1.99 3.59
CA TRP A 78 6.21 1.93 5.01
C TRP A 78 4.97 2.33 5.80
N ILE A 79 4.24 1.34 6.30
CA ILE A 79 2.99 1.58 7.00
C ILE A 79 3.19 1.48 8.51
N THR A 80 2.48 2.33 9.26
CA THR A 80 2.46 2.33 10.72
C THR A 80 1.04 2.03 11.18
N LEU A 81 0.86 0.89 11.86
CA LEU A 81 -0.45 0.37 12.24
C LEU A 81 -0.59 0.25 13.75
N PRO A 82 -1.74 0.61 14.34
CA PRO A 82 -2.04 0.24 15.72
C PRO A 82 -2.02 -1.28 15.86
N HIS A 83 -1.54 -1.78 17.00
CA HIS A 83 -1.45 -3.22 17.25
C HIS A 83 -2.64 -3.77 18.04
N LYS A 84 -3.43 -2.91 18.67
CA LYS A 84 -4.66 -3.27 19.38
C LYS A 84 -5.63 -2.10 19.46
N ALA A 85 -6.90 -2.40 19.73
CA ALA A 85 -7.98 -1.42 19.64
C ALA A 85 -7.82 -0.23 20.60
N GLY A 86 -7.29 -0.46 21.81
CA GLY A 86 -7.06 0.62 22.79
C GLY A 86 -6.03 1.67 22.35
N HIS A 87 -5.22 1.37 21.34
CA HIS A 87 -4.24 2.30 20.77
C HIS A 87 -4.75 3.04 19.53
N TYR A 88 -5.96 2.71 19.08
CA TYR A 88 -6.57 3.27 17.89
C TYR A 88 -7.67 4.28 18.25
N TYR A 89 -7.43 5.54 17.92
CA TYR A 89 -8.33 6.67 18.18
C TYR A 89 -8.97 7.24 16.90
N GLY A 90 -8.78 6.59 15.75
CA GLY A 90 -9.35 7.02 14.47
C GLY A 90 -10.81 6.57 14.24
N PRO A 91 -11.44 7.06 13.16
CA PRO A 91 -12.86 6.85 12.90
C PRO A 91 -13.21 5.49 12.24
N ASN A 92 -12.24 4.79 11.65
CA ASN A 92 -12.48 3.50 10.96
C ASN A 92 -12.95 2.39 11.93
N ALA A 93 -14.27 2.18 12.01
CA ALA A 93 -14.88 1.18 12.88
C ALA A 93 -14.49 -0.26 12.51
N ALA A 94 -14.36 -0.57 11.23
CA ALA A 94 -13.95 -1.89 10.76
C ALA A 94 -12.52 -2.25 11.21
N LEU A 95 -11.60 -1.28 11.16
CA LEU A 95 -10.26 -1.45 11.71
C LEU A 95 -10.31 -1.64 13.24
N ARG A 96 -11.15 -0.88 13.95
CA ARG A 96 -11.30 -1.02 15.41
C ARG A 96 -11.76 -2.44 15.79
N VAL A 97 -12.80 -2.96 15.12
CA VAL A 97 -13.30 -4.34 15.34
C VAL A 97 -12.19 -5.36 15.05
N HIS A 98 -11.52 -5.23 13.90
CA HIS A 98 -10.40 -6.11 13.56
C HIS A 98 -9.31 -6.14 14.64
N LEU A 99 -8.94 -4.99 15.21
CA LEU A 99 -7.94 -4.89 16.27
C LEU A 99 -8.42 -5.42 17.65
N GLN A 100 -9.73 -5.55 17.85
CA GLN A 100 -10.29 -6.20 19.05
C GLN A 100 -10.23 -7.73 18.91
N GLU A 101 -10.52 -8.23 17.72
CA GLU A 101 -10.51 -9.66 17.41
C GLU A 101 -9.08 -10.20 17.27
N LYS A 102 -8.19 -9.42 16.65
CA LYS A 102 -6.83 -9.82 16.27
C LYS A 102 -5.76 -8.88 16.87
N PRO A 103 -5.73 -8.67 18.20
CA PRO A 103 -4.69 -7.86 18.82
C PRO A 103 -3.32 -8.51 18.59
N ASP A 104 -2.31 -7.67 18.42
CA ASP A 104 -0.92 -8.06 18.24
C ASP A 104 -0.70 -9.09 17.10
N SER A 105 -1.56 -9.07 16.09
CA SER A 105 -1.53 -10.04 14.99
C SER A 105 -0.82 -9.51 13.75
N TRP A 106 -0.18 -10.41 13.01
CA TRP A 106 0.33 -10.15 11.66
C TRP A 106 -0.83 -9.92 10.66
N GLU A 107 -2.02 -10.40 10.99
CA GLU A 107 -3.21 -10.32 10.13
C GLU A 107 -3.62 -8.88 9.83
N THR A 108 -3.30 -7.90 10.70
CA THR A 108 -3.57 -6.49 10.41
C THR A 108 -2.78 -5.99 9.22
N VAL A 109 -1.52 -6.40 9.06
CA VAL A 109 -0.74 -6.05 7.86
C VAL A 109 -1.32 -6.74 6.64
N LEU A 110 -1.74 -8.00 6.76
CA LEU A 110 -2.36 -8.72 5.65
C LEU A 110 -3.69 -8.08 5.22
N ARG A 111 -4.50 -7.60 6.19
CA ARG A 111 -5.74 -6.84 5.93
C ARG A 111 -5.45 -5.61 5.08
N GLU A 112 -4.42 -4.83 5.44
CA GLU A 112 -4.04 -3.64 4.66
C GLU A 112 -3.53 -4.00 3.27
N VAL A 113 -2.68 -5.02 3.15
CA VAL A 113 -2.15 -5.45 1.84
C VAL A 113 -3.26 -5.92 0.91
N ARG A 114 -4.14 -6.82 1.39
CA ARG A 114 -5.23 -7.36 0.57
C ARG A 114 -6.31 -6.33 0.29
N GLY A 115 -6.63 -5.53 1.30
CA GLY A 115 -7.68 -4.54 1.24
C GLY A 115 -7.34 -3.38 0.32
N ASN A 116 -6.06 -3.01 0.22
CA ASN A 116 -5.61 -1.90 -0.63
C ASN A 116 -5.09 -2.37 -2.00
N ASP A 117 -5.19 -3.65 -2.37
CA ASP A 117 -4.98 -4.12 -3.75
C ASP A 117 -6.20 -3.77 -4.62
N LEU A 118 -6.32 -2.48 -4.93
CA LEU A 118 -7.48 -1.91 -5.62
C LEU A 118 -7.67 -2.56 -6.99
N LYS A 119 -8.93 -2.87 -7.33
CA LYS A 119 -9.36 -3.16 -8.70
C LYS A 119 -10.14 -1.96 -9.19
N VAL A 120 -9.70 -1.40 -10.31
CA VAL A 120 -10.26 -0.16 -10.86
C VAL A 120 -10.67 -0.40 -12.29
N GLU A 121 -11.96 -0.20 -12.55
CA GLU A 121 -12.49 -0.07 -13.90
C GLU A 121 -12.68 1.42 -14.20
N ILE A 122 -12.38 1.82 -15.44
CA ILE A 122 -12.38 3.22 -15.83
C ILE A 122 -12.98 3.41 -17.23
N THR A 123 -13.73 4.49 -17.39
CA THR A 123 -14.12 5.05 -18.70
C THR A 123 -13.67 6.51 -18.79
N GLY A 124 -13.44 7.00 -20.02
CA GLY A 124 -13.01 8.39 -20.24
C GLY A 124 -11.54 8.67 -19.87
N GLY A 125 -10.76 7.67 -19.47
CA GLY A 125 -9.38 7.86 -19.04
C GLY A 125 -8.59 6.55 -18.94
N GLU A 126 -7.41 6.65 -18.34
CA GLU A 126 -6.49 5.54 -18.07
C GLU A 126 -5.98 5.61 -16.63
N VAL A 127 -5.91 4.47 -15.95
CA VAL A 127 -5.25 4.36 -14.64
C VAL A 127 -3.74 4.31 -14.85
N LYS A 128 -3.03 5.29 -14.29
CA LYS A 128 -1.56 5.37 -14.33
C LYS A 128 -0.90 4.68 -13.15
N GLU A 129 -1.54 4.75 -11.99
CA GLU A 129 -1.05 4.15 -10.75
C GLU A 129 -2.25 3.76 -9.90
N THR A 130 -2.18 2.64 -9.18
CA THR A 130 -3.28 2.17 -8.32
C THR A 130 -3.09 2.53 -6.86
N TYR A 131 -1.94 3.06 -6.45
CA TYR A 131 -1.72 3.51 -5.07
C TYR A 131 -0.57 4.54 -4.95
N PRO A 132 -0.87 5.85 -4.79
CA PRO A 132 -2.21 6.44 -4.81
C PRO A 132 -2.88 6.24 -6.18
N LEU A 133 -4.22 6.21 -6.21
CA LEU A 133 -4.93 6.05 -7.48
C LEU A 133 -4.75 7.32 -8.33
N ILE A 134 -4.01 7.21 -9.44
CA ILE A 134 -3.80 8.30 -10.39
C ILE A 134 -4.46 7.95 -11.70
N VAL A 135 -5.29 8.86 -12.17
CA VAL A 135 -6.10 8.71 -13.37
C VAL A 135 -5.80 9.83 -14.34
N GLN A 136 -5.41 9.47 -15.55
CA GLN A 136 -5.24 10.39 -16.66
C GLN A 136 -6.54 10.47 -17.46
N SER A 137 -7.15 11.65 -17.54
CA SER A 137 -8.28 11.90 -18.42
C SER A 137 -7.85 11.79 -19.88
N SER A 138 -8.74 11.25 -20.72
CA SER A 138 -8.54 11.26 -22.17
C SER A 138 -8.81 12.65 -22.73
N ALA A 139 -8.06 13.05 -23.75
CA ALA A 139 -8.26 14.35 -24.38
C ALA A 139 -9.70 14.49 -24.93
N GLY A 140 -10.41 15.53 -24.51
CA GLY A 140 -11.80 15.79 -24.91
C GLY A 140 -12.84 14.89 -24.26
N ALA A 141 -12.49 14.11 -23.22
CA ALA A 141 -13.47 13.38 -22.43
C ALA A 141 -14.36 14.36 -21.66
N SER A 142 -15.68 14.22 -21.80
CA SER A 142 -16.65 15.01 -21.04
C SER A 142 -16.91 14.44 -19.63
N GLU A 143 -16.53 13.19 -19.39
CA GLU A 143 -16.73 12.48 -18.12
C GLU A 143 -15.62 11.44 -17.95
N VAL A 144 -15.16 11.25 -16.70
CA VAL A 144 -14.30 10.14 -16.29
C VAL A 144 -15.02 9.39 -15.18
N ARG A 145 -15.39 8.13 -15.43
CA ARG A 145 -16.04 7.28 -14.42
C ARG A 145 -15.04 6.27 -13.87
N LEU A 146 -15.07 6.08 -12.55
CA LEU A 146 -14.26 5.09 -11.84
C LEU A 146 -15.16 4.17 -11.04
N ASP A 147 -15.01 2.87 -11.25
CA ASP A 147 -15.56 1.84 -10.37
C ASP A 147 -14.39 1.21 -9.60
N VAL A 148 -14.28 1.56 -8.31
CA VAL A 148 -13.17 1.18 -7.43
C VAL A 148 -13.62 0.11 -6.45
N THR A 149 -13.04 -1.09 -6.56
CA THR A 149 -13.23 -2.19 -5.61
C THR A 149 -12.01 -2.36 -4.72
N GLY A 150 -12.25 -2.53 -3.42
CA GLY A 150 -11.22 -2.58 -2.38
C GLY A 150 -11.23 -1.31 -1.54
N GLY A 151 -10.08 -0.97 -0.97
CA GLY A 151 -9.91 0.10 -0.01
C GLY A 151 -10.37 -0.33 1.38
N VAL A 152 -9.44 -0.38 2.34
CA VAL A 152 -9.77 -0.64 3.76
C VAL A 152 -9.80 0.61 4.64
N GLY A 153 -9.55 1.75 4.02
CA GLY A 153 -9.57 3.10 4.58
C GLY A 153 -9.84 4.12 3.49
N ALA A 154 -9.30 5.33 3.62
CA ALA A 154 -9.42 6.33 2.57
C ALA A 154 -8.62 5.91 1.33
N VAL A 155 -9.25 5.96 0.15
CA VAL A 155 -8.61 5.78 -1.14
C VAL A 155 -8.43 7.17 -1.76
N PRO A 156 -7.23 7.77 -1.71
CA PRO A 156 -6.98 9.03 -2.39
C PRO A 156 -6.97 8.81 -3.91
N VAL A 157 -7.70 9.66 -4.62
CA VAL A 157 -7.78 9.65 -6.08
C VAL A 157 -7.30 10.99 -6.62
N ARG A 158 -6.39 10.96 -7.59
CA ARG A 158 -5.92 12.14 -8.33
C ARG A 158 -6.30 12.00 -9.79
N PHE A 159 -6.95 13.03 -10.33
CA PHE A 159 -7.21 13.17 -11.75
C PHE A 159 -6.19 14.11 -12.40
N GLU A 160 -5.70 13.75 -13.57
CA GLU A 160 -4.76 14.52 -14.40
C GLU A 160 -5.37 14.78 -15.78
N GLY A 161 -4.95 15.86 -16.43
CA GLY A 161 -5.43 16.24 -17.76
C GLY A 161 -6.90 16.68 -17.81
N LEU A 162 -7.43 17.22 -16.72
CA LEU A 162 -8.71 17.91 -16.73
C LEU A 162 -8.57 19.29 -17.39
N ASP A 163 -9.58 19.71 -18.15
CA ASP A 163 -9.56 20.96 -18.91
C ASP A 163 -9.86 22.20 -18.03
N GLY A 164 -10.06 22.02 -16.72
CA GLY A 164 -9.65 22.98 -15.69
C GLY A 164 -10.59 24.15 -15.41
N GLY A 165 -11.80 24.17 -15.97
CA GLY A 165 -12.74 25.29 -15.77
C GLY A 165 -13.86 25.03 -14.77
N THR A 166 -14.45 23.83 -14.82
CA THR A 166 -15.77 23.57 -14.23
C THR A 166 -15.97 22.11 -13.82
N ASP A 167 -14.90 21.34 -13.65
CA ASP A 167 -14.99 19.92 -13.35
C ASP A 167 -15.73 19.70 -12.01
N GLN A 168 -16.67 18.76 -12.00
CA GLN A 168 -17.44 18.40 -10.81
C GLN A 168 -17.21 16.92 -10.47
N LEU A 169 -17.01 16.65 -9.18
CA LEU A 169 -16.94 15.29 -8.67
C LEU A 169 -18.30 14.92 -8.05
N TYR A 170 -18.91 13.86 -8.55
CA TYR A 170 -20.15 13.30 -8.01
C TYR A 170 -20.00 11.81 -7.75
N ASN A 171 -20.87 11.28 -6.88
CA ASN A 171 -20.96 9.86 -6.66
C ASN A 171 -21.92 9.25 -7.69
N ALA A 172 -21.40 8.45 -8.61
CA ALA A 172 -22.19 7.85 -9.68
C ALA A 172 -22.99 6.59 -9.25
N SER A 173 -22.87 6.15 -7.99
CA SER A 173 -23.63 5.01 -7.45
C SER A 173 -25.01 5.38 -6.88
N SER A 174 -25.39 6.67 -6.91
CA SER A 174 -26.69 7.15 -6.44
C SER A 174 -27.70 7.44 -7.56
N GLU A 175 -27.36 7.21 -8.83
CA GLU A 175 -28.22 7.57 -9.98
C GLU A 175 -29.18 6.46 -10.45
N GLU A 176 -29.14 5.26 -9.85
CA GLU A 176 -30.05 4.16 -10.23
C GLU A 176 -31.42 4.17 -9.51
N GLU A 177 -31.65 5.01 -8.49
CA GLU A 177 -32.91 4.96 -7.71
C GLU A 177 -34.04 5.87 -8.22
N ASP A 178 -33.78 6.86 -9.08
CA ASP A 178 -34.80 7.84 -9.53
C ASP A 178 -35.37 7.58 -10.94
N GLY A 179 -35.14 6.39 -11.49
CA GLY A 179 -35.53 6.02 -12.85
C GLY A 179 -36.49 4.83 -12.97
N GLN A 180 -37.64 4.88 -12.29
CA GLN A 180 -38.79 3.99 -12.56
C GLN A 180 -40.12 4.74 -12.56
#